data_AF-A0A6H2DR13-F1
#
_entry.id   AF-A0A6H2DR13-F1
#
_cell.length_a   1.000
_cell.length_b   1.000
_cell.length_c   1.000
_cell.angle_alpha   90.00
_cell.angle_beta   90.00
_cell.angle_gamma   90.00
#
_symmetry.space_group_name_H-M   'P 1'
#
loop_
_entity.id
_entity.type
_entity.pdbx_description
1 polymer ?
#
loop_
_entity_poly.entity_id
_entity_poly.type
_entity_poly.pdbx_seq_one_letter_code
_entity_poly.pdbx_strand_id
1 'polypeptide(L)'
;MTSNEKYINYLVNWIKNQVKKANKSGVIVGISGGIDSALVAVLAKKAFPKDSLGLIMQIKNMDKDLSHIEKLVNKFDISTRKINLSNIYEEFVKTLKIEDKMSLANIQPRLRMSTLYAIAQEKDYLVLGTDNLVEMYIGYFTKYGDGGVDLLPIVHLTKTEVYQLAKELGINEEILKKAPSAGLWENQKDEDEMKFTYKDFDQFLEDKSKLKKSVVDRIEYLHKISQHKRNKIPRPRKTLKDF
;
A
#
# COMPACT_ATOMS: atom_id res chain seq x y z
N MET A 1 25.31 -12.33 -6.54
CA MET A 1 23.97 -11.79 -6.28
C MET A 1 23.10 -12.86 -5.64
N THR A 2 22.51 -12.56 -4.48
CA THR A 2 21.51 -13.42 -3.81
C THR A 2 20.24 -13.53 -4.67
N SER A 3 19.35 -14.49 -4.38
CA SER A 3 18.02 -14.56 -5.02
C SER A 3 17.21 -13.27 -4.77
N ASN A 4 17.31 -12.72 -3.56
CA ASN A 4 16.66 -11.48 -3.16
C ASN A 4 17.14 -10.28 -3.98
N GLU A 5 18.46 -10.13 -4.13
CA GLU A 5 19.04 -9.06 -4.97
C GLU A 5 18.58 -9.16 -6.42
N LYS A 6 18.53 -10.38 -6.99
CA LYS A 6 18.03 -10.60 -8.35
C LYS A 6 16.56 -10.16 -8.48
N TYR A 7 15.72 -10.52 -7.50
CA TYR A 7 14.31 -10.15 -7.51
C TYR A 7 14.11 -8.64 -7.31
N ILE A 8 14.85 -8.01 -6.40
CA ILE A 8 14.86 -6.55 -6.22
C ILE A 8 15.23 -5.84 -7.54
N ASN A 9 16.28 -6.31 -8.22
CA ASN A 9 16.67 -5.74 -9.52
C ASN A 9 15.59 -5.94 -10.58
N TYR A 10 14.91 -7.09 -10.56
CA TYR A 10 13.74 -7.31 -11.41
C TYR A 10 12.63 -6.30 -11.12
N LEU A 11 12.25 -6.09 -9.85
CA LEU A 11 11.21 -5.12 -9.46
C LEU A 11 11.58 -3.70 -9.89
N VAL A 12 12.82 -3.27 -9.66
CA VAL A 12 13.33 -1.96 -10.08
C VAL A 12 13.21 -1.78 -11.59
N ASN A 13 13.64 -2.78 -12.37
CA ASN A 13 13.53 -2.74 -13.83
C ASN A 13 12.07 -2.81 -14.31
N TRP A 14 11.23 -3.56 -13.62
CA TRP A 14 9.80 -3.62 -13.92
C TRP A 14 9.15 -2.24 -13.74
N ILE A 15 9.40 -1.54 -12.62
CA ILE A 15 8.88 -0.18 -12.39
C ILE A 15 9.32 0.77 -13.52
N LYS A 16 10.62 0.77 -13.88
CA LYS A 16 11.16 1.57 -14.99
C LYS A 16 10.41 1.30 -16.30
N ASN A 17 10.19 0.03 -16.61
CA ASN A 17 9.52 -0.38 -17.85
C ASN A 17 8.05 0.04 -17.88
N GLN A 18 7.34 -0.01 -16.74
CA GLN A 18 5.93 0.43 -16.68
C GLN A 18 5.81 1.94 -16.89
N VAL A 19 6.65 2.73 -16.23
CA VAL A 19 6.70 4.20 -16.42
C VAL A 19 7.00 4.57 -17.87
N LYS A 20 7.99 3.89 -18.49
CA LYS A 20 8.30 4.07 -19.92
C LYS A 20 7.11 3.73 -20.82
N LYS A 21 6.41 2.62 -20.56
CA LYS A 21 5.23 2.21 -21.35
C LYS A 21 4.07 3.20 -21.24
N ALA A 22 3.92 3.83 -20.07
CA ALA A 22 2.90 4.84 -19.83
C ALA A 22 3.28 6.23 -20.39
N ASN A 23 4.48 6.38 -20.95
CA ASN A 23 5.05 7.67 -21.38
C ASN A 23 5.01 8.70 -20.25
N LYS A 24 5.51 8.31 -19.08
CA LYS A 24 5.57 9.13 -17.87
C LYS A 24 7.00 9.40 -17.44
N SER A 25 7.17 10.43 -16.63
CA SER A 25 8.48 10.99 -16.27
C SER A 25 9.06 10.37 -14.99
N GLY A 26 8.23 9.77 -14.14
CA GLY A 26 8.68 9.27 -12.84
C GLY A 26 7.58 8.60 -12.02
N VAL A 27 7.82 8.49 -10.71
CA VAL A 27 6.93 7.79 -9.76
C VAL A 27 6.73 8.56 -8.47
N ILE A 28 5.56 8.40 -7.86
CA ILE A 28 5.24 8.93 -6.54
C ILE A 28 4.66 7.83 -5.65
N VAL A 29 4.94 7.87 -4.35
CA VAL A 29 4.43 6.91 -3.37
C VAL A 29 4.13 7.59 -2.03
N GLY A 30 3.10 7.13 -1.33
CA GLY A 30 2.83 7.55 0.05
C GLY A 30 3.72 6.80 1.04
N ILE A 31 4.37 7.51 1.96
CA ILE A 31 5.22 6.91 3.01
C ILE A 31 4.49 7.03 4.35
N SER A 32 4.03 5.90 4.89
CA SER A 32 3.26 5.84 6.15
C SER A 32 4.10 5.49 7.38
N GLY A 33 5.36 5.09 7.17
CA GLY A 33 6.22 4.52 8.22
C GLY A 33 5.97 3.03 8.48
N GLY A 34 5.10 2.39 7.69
CA GLY A 34 4.96 0.94 7.61
C GLY A 34 5.96 0.30 6.63
N ILE A 35 6.19 -1.00 6.80
CA ILE A 35 7.18 -1.76 6.04
C ILE A 35 6.94 -1.77 4.53
N ASP A 36 5.68 -1.88 4.08
CA ASP A 36 5.34 -1.98 2.66
C ASP A 36 5.67 -0.67 1.93
N SER A 37 5.25 0.46 2.51
CA SER A 37 5.56 1.79 1.98
C SER A 37 7.06 2.09 1.97
N ALA A 38 7.79 1.63 2.99
CA ALA A 38 9.23 1.78 3.06
C ALA A 38 9.94 1.00 1.95
N LEU A 39 9.54 -0.27 1.74
CA LEU A 39 10.07 -1.10 0.66
C LEU A 39 9.82 -0.46 -0.71
N VAL A 40 8.58 -0.04 -0.99
CA VAL A 40 8.22 0.58 -2.27
C VAL A 40 8.94 1.91 -2.46
N ALA A 41 9.10 2.73 -1.42
CA ALA A 41 9.84 3.99 -1.51
C ALA A 41 11.32 3.79 -1.87
N VAL A 42 11.98 2.78 -1.29
CA VAL A 42 13.37 2.44 -1.64
C VAL A 42 13.46 1.88 -3.06
N LEU A 43 12.51 1.04 -3.48
CA LEU A 43 12.44 0.54 -4.87
C LEU A 43 12.22 1.69 -5.86
N ALA A 44 11.36 2.65 -5.53
CA ALA A 44 11.09 3.85 -6.32
C ALA A 44 12.35 4.71 -6.50
N LYS A 45 13.08 4.98 -5.40
CA LYS A 45 14.35 5.74 -5.45
C LYS A 45 15.42 5.01 -6.28
N LYS A 46 15.51 3.68 -6.19
CA LYS A 46 16.41 2.89 -7.04
C LYS A 46 15.99 2.91 -8.51
N ALA A 47 14.69 2.92 -8.80
CA ALA A 47 14.17 2.98 -10.15
C ALA A 47 14.36 4.36 -10.79
N PHE A 48 14.11 5.42 -10.05
CA PHE A 48 14.17 6.80 -10.49
C PHE A 48 14.90 7.66 -9.45
N PRO A 49 16.25 7.70 -9.46
CA PRO A 49 17.03 8.41 -8.44
C PRO A 49 16.75 9.91 -8.32
N LYS A 50 16.33 10.54 -9.44
CA LYS A 50 15.98 11.96 -9.52
C LYS A 50 14.46 12.17 -9.64
N ASP A 51 13.77 11.26 -10.32
CA ASP A 51 12.36 11.41 -10.68
C ASP A 51 11.43 10.51 -9.83
N SER A 52 11.76 10.37 -8.55
CA SER A 52 10.89 9.72 -7.55
C SER A 52 10.56 10.68 -6.42
N LEU A 53 9.33 10.62 -5.92
CA LEU A 53 8.85 11.46 -4.82
C LEU A 53 8.09 10.63 -3.77
N GLY A 54 8.46 10.77 -2.50
CA GLY A 54 7.70 10.26 -1.36
C GLY A 54 6.80 11.33 -0.74
N LEU A 55 5.52 11.04 -0.51
CA LEU A 55 4.63 11.92 0.24
C LEU A 55 4.39 11.40 1.65
N ILE A 56 4.65 12.24 2.64
CA ILE A 56 4.34 11.96 4.05
C ILE A 56 3.05 12.74 4.37
N MET A 57 1.92 12.02 4.40
CA MET A 57 0.58 12.61 4.44
C MET A 57 -0.09 12.39 5.79
N GLN A 58 0.04 13.38 6.66
CA GLN A 58 -0.46 13.33 8.03
C GLN A 58 -1.95 13.63 8.10
N ILE A 59 -2.71 12.74 8.74
CA ILE A 59 -4.09 12.98 9.18
C ILE A 59 -4.13 12.51 10.62
N LYS A 60 -4.32 13.44 11.57
CA LYS A 60 -4.15 13.23 13.03
C LYS A 60 -2.68 13.00 13.45
N ASN A 61 -2.45 12.75 14.73
CA ASN A 61 -1.09 12.65 15.29
C ASN A 61 -0.32 11.43 14.72
N MET A 62 0.87 11.68 14.15
CA MET A 62 1.80 10.67 13.58
C MET A 62 3.22 10.80 14.17
N ASP A 63 3.38 11.42 15.34
CA ASP A 63 4.70 11.87 15.84
C ASP A 63 5.74 10.73 15.94
N LYS A 64 5.31 9.53 16.37
CA LYS A 64 6.19 8.35 16.44
C LYS A 64 6.66 7.89 15.06
N ASP A 65 5.79 7.94 14.06
CA ASP A 65 6.06 7.45 12.70
C ASP A 65 7.00 8.37 11.93
N LEU A 66 6.92 9.69 12.18
CA LEU A 66 7.78 10.67 11.53
C LEU A 66 9.28 10.40 11.79
N SER A 67 9.64 10.02 13.02
CA SER A 67 11.03 9.73 13.37
C SER A 67 11.62 8.54 12.58
N HIS A 68 10.81 7.49 12.37
CA HIS A 68 11.22 6.32 11.59
C HIS A 68 11.31 6.64 10.11
N ILE A 69 10.36 7.43 9.60
CA ILE A 69 10.35 7.88 8.21
C ILE A 69 11.58 8.75 7.92
N GLU A 70 11.94 9.67 8.80
CA GLU A 70 13.13 10.53 8.62
C GLU A 70 14.42 9.73 8.54
N LYS A 71 14.58 8.70 9.39
CA LYS A 71 15.72 7.77 9.30
C LYS A 71 15.78 7.05 7.95
N LEU A 72 14.65 6.55 7.46
CA LEU A 72 14.55 5.90 6.15
C LEU A 72 14.93 6.88 5.03
N VAL A 73 14.31 8.06 5.02
CA VAL A 73 14.48 9.09 4.00
C VAL A 73 15.94 9.53 3.91
N ASN A 74 16.57 9.81 5.05
CA ASN A 74 17.97 10.23 5.10
C ASN A 74 18.92 9.10 4.65
N LYS A 75 18.66 7.86 5.06
CA LYS A 75 19.50 6.71 4.70
C LYS A 75 19.54 6.44 3.20
N PHE A 76 18.41 6.59 2.52
CA PHE A 76 18.27 6.27 1.10
C PHE A 76 18.21 7.50 0.18
N ASP A 77 18.39 8.71 0.73
CA ASP A 77 18.32 9.99 -0.01
C ASP A 77 16.98 10.15 -0.77
N ILE A 78 15.87 9.82 -0.12
CA ILE A 78 14.55 9.86 -0.78
C ILE A 78 14.04 11.31 -0.83
N SER A 79 13.76 11.83 -2.03
CA SER A 79 13.09 13.13 -2.13
C SER A 79 11.68 13.03 -1.57
N THR A 80 11.33 13.90 -0.62
CA THR A 80 10.02 13.84 0.06
C THR A 80 9.33 15.20 0.18
N ARG A 81 8.01 15.16 0.33
CA ARG A 81 7.18 16.32 0.72
C ARG A 81 6.26 15.91 1.87
N LYS A 82 6.26 16.71 2.94
CA LYS A 82 5.33 16.57 4.06
C LYS A 82 4.06 17.37 3.77
N ILE A 83 2.90 16.76 3.97
CA ILE A 83 1.58 17.38 3.74
C ILE A 83 0.70 17.06 4.95
N ASN A 84 0.21 18.10 5.62
CA ASN A 84 -0.78 17.94 6.69
C ASN A 84 -2.20 18.07 6.09
N LEU A 85 -2.94 16.97 6.14
CA LEU A 85 -4.31 16.86 5.64
C LEU A 85 -5.35 16.90 6.78
N SER A 86 -4.95 17.15 8.03
CA SER A 86 -5.85 17.09 9.20
C SER A 86 -7.01 18.07 9.09
N ASN A 87 -6.74 19.33 8.74
CA ASN A 87 -7.81 20.34 8.58
C ASN A 87 -8.76 19.97 7.43
N ILE A 88 -8.24 19.43 6.33
CA ILE A 88 -9.06 18.99 5.18
C ILE A 88 -9.95 17.82 5.61
N TYR A 89 -9.39 16.85 6.34
CA TYR A 89 -10.14 15.73 6.87
C TYR A 89 -11.26 16.20 7.82
N GLU A 90 -10.96 17.08 8.77
CA GLU A 90 -11.93 17.59 9.74
C GLU A 90 -13.07 18.34 9.05
N GLU A 91 -12.76 19.23 8.10
CA GLU A 91 -13.77 19.99 7.37
C GLU A 91 -14.61 19.09 6.47
N PHE A 92 -14.00 18.09 5.82
CA PHE A 92 -14.72 17.12 5.00
C PHE A 92 -15.70 16.28 5.82
N VAL A 93 -15.27 15.79 6.99
CA VAL A 93 -16.12 15.05 7.93
C VAL A 93 -17.27 15.90 8.43
N LYS A 94 -16.99 17.15 8.84
CA LYS A 94 -17.99 18.11 9.33
C LYS A 94 -19.02 18.45 8.26
N THR A 95 -18.58 18.74 7.04
CA THR A 95 -19.44 19.10 5.91
C THR A 95 -20.41 17.98 5.58
N LEU A 96 -19.94 16.73 5.55
CA LEU A 96 -20.74 15.56 5.20
C LEU A 96 -21.54 14.99 6.37
N LYS A 97 -21.30 15.46 7.61
CA LYS A 97 -21.92 14.95 8.84
C LYS A 97 -21.79 13.43 8.99
N ILE A 98 -20.60 12.91 8.70
CA ILE A 98 -20.32 11.46 8.77
C ILE A 98 -20.07 11.05 10.22
N GLU A 99 -20.80 10.05 10.70
CA GLU A 99 -20.63 9.48 12.05
C GLU A 99 -20.17 8.01 12.03
N ASP A 100 -20.40 7.30 10.91
CA ASP A 100 -19.99 5.90 10.78
C ASP A 100 -18.47 5.73 10.87
N LYS A 101 -18.03 4.90 11.83
CA LYS A 101 -16.61 4.69 12.14
C LYS A 101 -15.79 4.22 10.95
N MET A 102 -16.34 3.30 10.16
CA MET A 102 -15.64 2.74 9.00
C MET A 102 -15.56 3.77 7.86
N SER A 103 -16.60 4.56 7.67
CA SER A 103 -16.60 5.68 6.73
C SER A 103 -15.57 6.73 7.11
N LEU A 104 -15.50 7.13 8.39
CA LEU A 104 -14.47 8.02 8.92
C LEU A 104 -13.06 7.48 8.68
N ALA A 105 -12.83 6.19 8.95
CA ALA A 105 -11.55 5.54 8.70
C ALA A 105 -11.16 5.59 7.20
N ASN A 106 -12.10 5.27 6.31
CA ASN A 106 -11.87 5.22 4.86
C ASN A 106 -11.73 6.58 4.18
N ILE A 107 -12.18 7.69 4.79
CA ILE A 107 -11.93 9.03 4.25
C ILE A 107 -10.42 9.32 4.22
N GLN A 108 -9.66 8.87 5.22
CA GLN A 108 -8.23 9.14 5.33
C GLN A 108 -7.41 8.63 4.12
N PRO A 109 -7.45 7.34 3.75
CA PRO A 109 -6.74 6.84 2.57
C PRO A 109 -7.29 7.41 1.26
N ARG A 110 -8.56 7.81 1.19
CA ARG A 110 -9.12 8.49 0.01
C ARG A 110 -8.55 9.90 -0.17
N LEU A 111 -8.41 10.67 0.90
CA LEU A 111 -7.75 11.97 0.85
C LEU A 111 -6.26 11.84 0.50
N ARG A 112 -5.58 10.82 1.03
CA ARG A 112 -4.18 10.50 0.68
C ARG A 112 -4.06 10.13 -0.80
N MET A 113 -4.95 9.30 -1.32
CA MET A 113 -5.01 8.94 -2.75
C MET A 113 -5.22 10.18 -3.62
N SER A 114 -6.21 11.03 -3.30
CA SER A 114 -6.45 12.26 -4.05
C SER A 114 -5.23 13.18 -4.04
N THR A 115 -4.53 13.27 -2.91
CA THR A 115 -3.30 14.07 -2.77
C THR A 115 -2.16 13.51 -3.64
N LEU A 116 -1.97 12.18 -3.64
CA LEU A 116 -0.99 11.50 -4.48
C LEU A 116 -1.24 11.79 -5.96
N TYR A 117 -2.47 11.58 -6.44
CA TYR A 117 -2.80 11.79 -7.85
C TYR A 117 -2.72 13.25 -8.28
N ALA A 118 -3.11 14.20 -7.42
CA ALA A 118 -2.99 15.62 -7.73
C ALA A 118 -1.53 16.02 -8.00
N ILE A 119 -0.60 15.56 -7.14
CA ILE A 119 0.83 15.86 -7.29
C ILE A 119 1.45 15.02 -8.40
N ALA A 120 1.04 13.76 -8.58
CA ALA A 120 1.49 12.92 -9.67
C ALA A 120 1.20 13.57 -11.03
N GLN A 121 0.00 14.11 -11.21
CA GLN A 121 -0.42 14.78 -12.42
C GLN A 121 0.43 16.03 -12.71
N GLU A 122 0.75 16.83 -11.69
CA GLU A 122 1.63 18.01 -11.81
C GLU A 122 3.06 17.61 -12.26
N LYS A 123 3.55 16.47 -11.76
CA LYS A 123 4.91 15.96 -12.05
C LYS A 123 4.99 15.06 -13.29
N ASP A 124 3.86 14.73 -13.91
CA ASP A 124 3.77 13.69 -14.95
C ASP A 124 4.29 12.31 -14.46
N TYR A 125 3.96 11.94 -13.22
CA TYR A 125 4.37 10.69 -12.56
C TYR A 125 3.24 9.66 -12.48
N LEU A 126 3.59 8.40 -12.26
CA LEU A 126 2.67 7.33 -11.87
C LEU A 126 2.62 7.14 -10.36
N VAL A 127 1.45 6.81 -9.81
CA VAL A 127 1.26 6.49 -8.39
C VAL A 127 1.56 5.01 -8.14
N LEU A 128 2.51 4.73 -7.25
CA LEU A 128 2.82 3.38 -6.77
C LEU A 128 1.97 3.05 -5.54
N GLY A 129 1.34 1.88 -5.56
CA GLY A 129 0.71 1.28 -4.39
C GLY A 129 1.63 0.32 -3.66
N THR A 130 1.20 0.00 -2.44
CA THR A 130 1.96 -0.76 -1.47
C THR A 130 1.27 -2.05 -1.06
N ASP A 131 0.14 -2.40 -1.70
CA ASP A 131 -0.58 -3.63 -1.41
C ASP A 131 0.32 -4.85 -1.69
N ASN A 132 0.48 -5.69 -0.67
CA ASN A 132 1.14 -6.99 -0.79
C ASN A 132 0.11 -8.10 -1.10
N LEU A 133 0.58 -9.34 -1.22
CA LEU A 133 -0.25 -10.46 -1.68
C LEU A 133 -1.46 -10.72 -0.79
N VAL A 134 -1.29 -10.72 0.54
CA VAL A 134 -2.42 -10.99 1.45
C VAL A 134 -3.43 -9.84 1.41
N GLU A 135 -2.96 -8.60 1.46
CA GLU A 135 -3.82 -7.41 1.41
C GLU A 135 -4.66 -7.41 0.14
N MET A 136 -4.03 -7.68 -1.00
CA MET A 136 -4.74 -7.81 -2.27
C MET A 136 -5.73 -8.98 -2.23
N TYR A 137 -5.27 -10.17 -1.81
CA TYR A 137 -6.06 -11.40 -1.82
C TYR A 137 -7.34 -11.26 -0.99
N ILE A 138 -7.26 -10.76 0.24
CA ILE A 138 -8.43 -10.59 1.10
C ILE A 138 -9.13 -9.23 0.92
N GLY A 139 -8.59 -8.35 0.07
CA GLY A 139 -9.11 -7.01 -0.19
C GLY A 139 -9.04 -6.10 1.03
N TYR A 140 -7.95 -6.22 1.80
CA TYR A 140 -7.67 -5.43 2.99
C TYR A 140 -6.97 -4.12 2.64
N PHE A 141 -7.71 -3.29 1.92
CA PHE A 141 -7.35 -1.95 1.51
C PHE A 141 -8.63 -1.14 1.27
N THR A 142 -8.53 0.18 1.28
CA THR A 142 -9.68 1.04 0.93
C THR A 142 -9.82 1.11 -0.58
N LYS A 143 -10.97 0.69 -1.10
CA LYS A 143 -11.28 0.84 -2.53
C LYS A 143 -11.30 2.32 -2.91
N TYR A 144 -10.51 2.69 -3.91
CA TYR A 144 -10.24 4.09 -4.31
C TYR A 144 -9.66 4.94 -3.17
N GLY A 145 -8.95 4.31 -2.23
CA GLY A 145 -8.05 4.95 -1.28
C GLY A 145 -6.64 4.47 -1.57
N ASP A 146 -6.02 3.79 -0.63
CA ASP A 146 -4.71 3.14 -0.77
C ASP A 146 -4.64 2.14 -1.93
N GLY A 147 -5.73 1.44 -2.24
CA GLY A 147 -5.81 0.57 -3.43
C GLY A 147 -6.10 1.31 -4.76
N GLY A 148 -6.22 2.65 -4.74
CA GLY A 148 -6.36 3.48 -5.94
C GLY A 148 -4.98 3.93 -6.41
N VAL A 149 -4.36 3.17 -7.31
CA VAL A 149 -2.98 3.39 -7.77
C VAL A 149 -2.79 2.94 -9.22
N ASP A 150 -1.67 3.33 -9.83
CA ASP A 150 -1.35 2.96 -11.21
C ASP A 150 -0.56 1.64 -11.28
N LEU A 151 0.38 1.43 -10.34
CA LEU A 151 1.28 0.27 -10.31
C LEU A 151 1.34 -0.34 -8.91
N LEU A 152 1.44 -1.68 -8.84
CA LEU A 152 1.58 -2.42 -7.59
C LEU A 152 2.84 -3.30 -7.60
N PRO A 153 4.02 -2.75 -7.26
CA PRO A 153 5.29 -3.46 -7.46
C PRO A 153 5.47 -4.70 -6.58
N ILE A 154 4.79 -4.77 -5.44
CA ILE A 154 4.97 -5.83 -4.42
C ILE A 154 3.73 -6.71 -4.23
N VAL A 155 2.73 -6.62 -5.11
CA VAL A 155 1.44 -7.34 -5.00
C VAL A 155 1.55 -8.85 -4.98
N HIS A 156 2.65 -9.40 -5.45
CA HIS A 156 2.88 -10.85 -5.48
C HIS A 156 3.72 -11.34 -4.29
N LEU A 157 4.20 -10.45 -3.44
CA LEU A 157 5.00 -10.82 -2.28
C LEU A 157 4.09 -11.12 -1.09
N THR A 158 4.33 -12.26 -0.46
CA THR A 158 3.87 -12.52 0.91
C THR A 158 4.43 -11.47 1.87
N LYS A 159 3.81 -11.33 3.04
CA LYS A 159 4.33 -10.39 4.05
C LYS A 159 5.74 -10.81 4.50
N THR A 160 5.99 -12.11 4.60
CA THR A 160 7.32 -12.64 4.93
C THR A 160 8.36 -12.24 3.89
N GLU A 161 8.06 -12.34 2.59
CA GLU A 161 8.96 -11.90 1.52
C GLU A 161 9.17 -10.37 1.54
N VAL A 162 8.15 -9.58 1.84
CA VAL A 162 8.29 -8.12 2.03
C VAL A 162 9.34 -7.82 3.11
N TYR A 163 9.26 -8.49 4.28
CA TYR A 163 10.26 -8.33 5.33
C TYR A 163 11.66 -8.81 4.90
N GLN A 164 11.75 -9.91 4.17
CA GLN A 164 13.03 -10.43 3.65
C GLN A 164 13.70 -9.42 2.71
N LEU A 165 12.97 -8.89 1.73
CA LEU A 165 13.51 -7.89 0.79
C LEU A 165 13.83 -6.57 1.48
N ALA A 166 13.01 -6.13 2.44
CA ALA A 166 13.28 -4.93 3.21
C ALA A 166 14.57 -5.05 4.04
N LYS A 167 14.81 -6.22 4.64
CA LYS A 167 16.06 -6.53 5.35
C LYS A 167 17.26 -6.53 4.40
N GLU A 168 17.13 -7.18 3.24
CA GLU A 168 18.19 -7.21 2.20
C GLU A 168 18.56 -5.79 1.74
N LEU A 169 17.58 -4.92 1.58
CA LEU A 169 17.78 -3.51 1.22
C LEU A 169 18.35 -2.66 2.36
N GLY A 170 18.38 -3.18 3.59
CA GLY A 170 18.83 -2.46 4.77
C GLY A 170 17.85 -1.42 5.27
N ILE A 171 16.54 -1.63 5.14
CA ILE A 171 15.54 -0.79 5.81
C ILE A 171 15.76 -0.82 7.33
N ASN A 172 15.57 0.30 8.01
CA ASN A 172 15.94 0.46 9.42
C ASN A 172 15.10 -0.44 10.36
N GLU A 173 15.75 -0.93 11.42
CA GLU A 173 15.21 -1.91 12.37
C GLU A 173 13.90 -1.48 13.02
N GLU A 174 13.69 -0.18 13.22
CA GLU A 174 12.46 0.34 13.82
C GLU A 174 11.23 0.10 12.92
N ILE A 175 11.40 0.18 11.60
CA ILE A 175 10.34 -0.17 10.63
C ILE A 175 10.17 -1.69 10.57
N LEU A 176 11.27 -2.46 10.60
CA LEU A 176 11.23 -3.93 10.57
C LEU A 176 10.55 -4.53 11.82
N LYS A 177 10.69 -3.90 12.99
CA LYS A 177 10.10 -4.37 14.25
C LYS A 177 8.68 -3.84 14.49
N LYS A 178 8.24 -2.84 13.73
CA LYS A 178 6.89 -2.29 13.86
C LYS A 178 5.87 -3.34 13.42
N ALA A 179 4.86 -3.59 14.26
CA ALA A 179 3.75 -4.46 13.91
C ALA A 179 2.95 -3.86 12.74
N PRO A 180 2.53 -4.66 11.75
CA PRO A 180 1.68 -4.20 10.66
C PRO A 180 0.35 -3.63 11.16
N SER A 181 -0.04 -2.50 10.56
CA SER A 181 -1.23 -1.74 10.90
C SER A 181 -1.58 -0.81 9.75
N ALA A 182 -2.86 -0.70 9.40
CA ALA A 182 -3.36 0.30 8.46
C ALA A 182 -3.29 1.75 8.98
N GLY A 183 -3.06 1.95 10.29
CA GLY A 183 -2.87 3.28 10.90
C GLY A 183 -4.08 4.21 10.80
N LEU A 184 -5.29 3.65 10.80
CA LEU A 184 -6.55 4.39 10.65
C LEU A 184 -7.13 4.86 12.00
N TRP A 185 -6.82 4.16 13.10
CA TRP A 185 -7.17 4.51 14.47
C TRP A 185 -6.13 4.00 15.49
N GLU A 186 -6.23 4.48 16.73
CA GLU A 186 -5.28 4.16 17.80
C GLU A 186 -5.26 2.66 18.13
N ASN A 187 -4.06 2.10 18.28
CA ASN A 187 -3.82 0.69 18.62
C ASN A 187 -4.35 -0.34 17.60
N GLN A 188 -4.65 0.06 16.37
CA GLN A 188 -5.06 -0.84 15.29
C GLN A 188 -3.94 -1.86 14.96
N LYS A 189 -4.32 -3.13 14.77
CA LYS A 189 -3.46 -4.20 14.27
C LYS A 189 -4.20 -5.01 13.22
N ASP A 190 -3.51 -5.33 12.13
CA ASP A 190 -4.16 -6.00 10.99
C ASP A 190 -4.64 -7.41 11.36
N GLU A 191 -3.84 -8.17 12.10
CA GLU A 191 -4.18 -9.54 12.51
C GLU A 191 -5.42 -9.61 13.42
N ASP A 192 -5.67 -8.55 14.21
CA ASP A 192 -6.87 -8.46 15.06
C ASP A 192 -8.15 -8.25 14.22
N GLU A 193 -8.06 -7.61 13.04
CA GLU A 193 -9.18 -7.44 12.12
C GLU A 193 -9.37 -8.64 11.18
N MET A 194 -8.25 -9.14 10.66
CA MET A 194 -8.21 -10.30 9.78
C MET A 194 -8.66 -11.58 10.50
N LYS A 195 -8.37 -11.70 11.80
CA LYS A 195 -8.57 -12.91 12.63
C LYS A 195 -7.72 -14.11 12.19
N PHE A 196 -6.57 -13.83 11.58
CA PHE A 196 -5.49 -14.77 11.28
C PHE A 196 -4.18 -13.99 11.17
N THR A 197 -3.05 -14.68 11.32
CA THR A 197 -1.72 -14.08 11.23
C THR A 197 -1.18 -14.08 9.80
N TYR A 198 -0.17 -13.24 9.51
CA TYR A 198 0.50 -13.31 8.21
C TYR A 198 1.13 -14.69 7.93
N LYS A 199 1.62 -15.38 8.97
CA LYS A 199 2.14 -16.75 8.85
C LYS A 199 1.05 -17.77 8.52
N ASP A 200 -0.16 -17.58 9.05
CA ASP A 200 -1.29 -18.42 8.68
C ASP A 200 -1.63 -18.25 7.19
N PHE A 201 -1.52 -17.04 6.65
CA PHE A 201 -1.75 -16.81 5.23
C PHE A 201 -0.65 -17.44 4.35
N ASP A 202 0.62 -17.34 4.75
CA ASP A 202 1.72 -18.00 4.05
C ASP A 202 1.50 -19.53 4.05
N GLN A 203 1.13 -20.11 5.21
CA GLN A 203 0.79 -21.53 5.31
C GLN A 203 -0.45 -21.90 4.48
N PHE A 204 -1.42 -20.99 4.33
CA PHE A 204 -2.61 -21.20 3.49
C PHE A 204 -2.25 -21.31 2.00
N LEU A 205 -1.22 -20.58 1.55
CA LEU A 205 -0.72 -20.67 0.17
C LEU A 205 0.06 -21.98 -0.07
N GLU A 206 0.82 -22.43 0.94
CA GLU A 206 1.63 -23.65 0.83
C GLU A 206 0.81 -24.94 0.99
N ASP A 207 0.05 -25.05 2.08
CA ASP A 207 -0.72 -26.23 2.45
C ASP A 207 -1.82 -25.90 3.47
N LYS A 208 -3.06 -25.73 2.95
CA LYS A 208 -4.25 -25.44 3.75
C LYS A 208 -4.59 -26.52 4.78
N SER A 209 -4.17 -27.77 4.56
CA SER A 209 -4.51 -28.89 5.45
C SER A 209 -3.85 -28.79 6.82
N LYS A 210 -2.78 -28.00 6.94
CA LYS A 210 -2.06 -27.71 8.18
C LYS A 210 -2.72 -26.63 9.04
N LEU A 211 -3.76 -25.96 8.53
CA LEU A 211 -4.46 -24.89 9.23
C LEU A 211 -5.75 -25.38 9.88
N LYS A 212 -6.17 -24.67 10.94
CA LYS A 212 -7.52 -24.85 11.49
C LYS A 212 -8.55 -24.47 10.43
N LYS A 213 -9.60 -25.29 10.29
CA LYS A 213 -10.71 -25.04 9.36
C LYS A 213 -11.27 -23.61 9.48
N SER A 214 -11.42 -23.09 10.70
CA SER A 214 -11.90 -21.72 10.94
C SER A 214 -11.03 -20.63 10.32
N VAL A 215 -9.71 -20.84 10.22
CA VAL A 215 -8.78 -19.90 9.59
C VAL A 215 -8.93 -19.94 8.07
N VAL A 216 -8.99 -21.14 7.49
CA VAL A 216 -9.21 -21.35 6.06
C VAL A 216 -10.54 -20.72 5.63
N ASP A 217 -11.62 -21.02 6.35
CA ASP A 217 -12.96 -20.48 6.09
C ASP A 217 -12.97 -18.95 6.17
N ARG A 218 -12.22 -18.35 7.12
CA ARG A 218 -12.10 -16.90 7.28
C ARG A 218 -11.38 -16.25 6.09
N ILE A 219 -10.25 -16.80 5.65
CA ILE A 219 -9.49 -16.28 4.51
C ILE A 219 -10.33 -16.35 3.24
N GLU A 220 -10.99 -17.48 2.98
CA GLU A 220 -11.83 -17.68 1.80
C GLU A 220 -13.08 -16.80 1.83
N TYR A 221 -13.69 -16.61 2.99
CA TYR A 221 -14.79 -15.68 3.19
C TYR A 221 -14.38 -14.25 2.84
N LEU A 222 -13.28 -13.75 3.40
CA LEU A 222 -12.78 -12.40 3.12
C LEU A 222 -12.42 -12.21 1.65
N HIS A 223 -11.79 -13.21 1.03
CA HIS A 223 -11.53 -13.21 -0.41
C HIS A 223 -12.83 -13.07 -1.20
N LYS A 224 -13.84 -13.89 -0.90
CA LYS A 224 -15.12 -13.87 -1.61
C LYS A 224 -15.84 -12.53 -1.50
N ILE A 225 -16.01 -11.99 -0.29
CA ILE A 225 -16.79 -10.76 -0.10
C ILE A 225 -16.07 -9.51 -0.65
N SER A 226 -14.74 -9.54 -0.75
CA SER A 226 -13.94 -8.41 -1.23
C SER A 226 -13.67 -8.44 -2.73
N GLN A 227 -14.22 -9.41 -3.47
CA GLN A 227 -13.96 -9.61 -4.89
C GLN A 227 -14.24 -8.34 -5.73
N HIS A 228 -15.24 -7.54 -5.32
CA HIS A 228 -15.57 -6.27 -5.97
C HIS A 228 -14.45 -5.22 -5.90
N LYS A 229 -13.44 -5.38 -5.02
CA LYS A 229 -12.27 -4.50 -4.95
C LYS A 229 -11.19 -4.87 -5.96
N ARG A 230 -11.11 -6.14 -6.38
CA ARG A 230 -10.13 -6.67 -7.35
C ARG A 230 -10.66 -6.78 -8.77
N ASN A 231 -11.98 -6.92 -8.93
CA ASN A 231 -12.60 -6.99 -10.24
C ASN A 231 -12.58 -5.61 -10.94
N LYS A 232 -12.45 -5.64 -12.27
CA LYS A 232 -12.72 -4.46 -13.11
C LYS A 232 -14.14 -3.95 -12.83
N ILE A 233 -14.34 -2.65 -13.02
CA ILE A 233 -15.67 -2.03 -12.92
C ILE A 233 -16.64 -2.81 -13.83
N PRO A 234 -17.73 -3.39 -13.31
CA PRO A 234 -18.70 -4.11 -14.14
C PRO A 234 -19.33 -3.15 -15.14
N ARG A 235 -19.46 -3.59 -16.38
CA ARG A 235 -20.05 -2.81 -17.48
C ARG A 235 -21.14 -3.62 -18.17
N PRO A 236 -22.25 -3.00 -18.58
CA PRO A 236 -23.25 -3.68 -19.40
C PRO A 236 -22.64 -4.10 -20.76
N ARG A 237 -23.37 -4.91 -21.53
CA ARG A 237 -22.98 -5.28 -22.90
C ARG A 237 -22.79 -4.02 -23.75
N LYS A 238 -21.88 -4.09 -24.72
CA LYS A 238 -21.46 -2.94 -25.52
C LYS A 238 -22.56 -2.40 -26.43
N THR A 239 -23.53 -3.22 -26.81
CA THR A 239 -24.52 -2.83 -27.81
C THR A 239 -25.92 -3.23 -27.38
N LEU A 240 -26.89 -2.42 -27.79
CA LEU A 240 -28.32 -2.73 -27.71
C LEU A 240 -28.73 -3.85 -28.67
N LYS A 241 -27.87 -4.23 -29.64
CA LYS A 241 -28.14 -5.26 -30.64
C LYS A 241 -28.03 -6.69 -30.10
N ASP A 242 -27.50 -6.83 -28.87
CA ASP A 242 -27.32 -8.11 -28.17
C ASP A 242 -28.49 -8.43 -27.22
N PHE A 243 -29.62 -7.74 -27.42
CA PHE A 243 -30.93 -7.88 -26.77
C PHE A 243 -32.00 -7.98 -27.86
#